data_AF-A0A1G2YNE7-F1
#
_entry.id   AF-A0A1G2YNE7-F1
#
_cell.length_a   1.000
_cell.length_b   1.000
_cell.length_c   1.000
_cell.angle_alpha   90.00
_cell.angle_beta   90.00
_cell.angle_gamma   90.00
#
_symmetry.space_group_name_H-M   'P 1'
#
loop_
_entity.id
_entity.type
_entity.pdbx_description
1 polymer ?
#
loop_
_entity_poly.entity_id
_entity_poly.type
_entity_poly.pdbx_seq_one_letter_code
_entity_poly.pdbx_strand_id
1 'polypeptide(L)'
;MVICPHCGKEFDEKAAPKPKRKWYHTNHSIVFLFLLIGPFALPMVWSNPHYKITTKWITTILMLSITMLAVILCIELVKMLIEQIQNLSKMM
;
A
#
# COMPACT_ATOMS: atom_id res chain seq x y z
N MET A 1 -7.66 -41.58 -11.43
CA MET A 1 -6.48 -41.59 -12.32
C MET A 1 -6.97 -41.40 -13.74
N VAL A 2 -6.86 -40.19 -14.28
CA VAL A 2 -7.41 -39.87 -15.61
C VAL A 2 -6.31 -40.12 -16.63
N ILE A 3 -6.59 -40.91 -17.67
CA ILE A 3 -5.67 -41.24 -18.76
C ILE A 3 -6.24 -40.59 -20.03
N CYS A 4 -5.40 -39.92 -20.82
CA CYS A 4 -5.85 -39.29 -22.05
C CYS A 4 -6.12 -40.35 -23.14
N PRO A 5 -7.34 -40.46 -23.70
CA PRO A 5 -7.67 -41.49 -24.69
C PRO A 5 -6.97 -41.33 -26.03
N HIS A 6 -6.39 -40.16 -26.32
CA HIS A 6 -5.69 -39.90 -27.58
C HIS A 6 -4.18 -40.21 -27.53
N CYS A 7 -3.55 -40.11 -26.35
CA CYS A 7 -2.09 -40.22 -26.24
C CYS A 7 -1.59 -41.18 -25.15
N GLY A 8 -2.48 -41.79 -24.35
CA GLY A 8 -2.13 -42.83 -23.38
C GLY A 8 -1.24 -42.39 -22.21
N LYS A 9 -0.90 -41.09 -22.12
CA LYS A 9 -0.11 -40.52 -21.03
C LYS A 9 -1.01 -40.19 -19.83
N GLU A 10 -0.47 -40.41 -18.64
CA GLU A 10 -1.10 -40.02 -17.38
C GLU A 10 -1.14 -38.49 -17.30
N PHE A 11 -2.29 -37.93 -16.91
CA PHE A 11 -2.37 -36.50 -16.61
C PHE A 11 -1.60 -36.24 -15.31
N ASP A 12 -0.33 -35.88 -15.44
CA ASP A 12 0.52 -35.50 -14.33
C ASP A 12 0.06 -34.11 -13.83
N GLU A 13 -0.89 -34.10 -12.90
CA GLU A 13 -1.48 -32.90 -12.29
C GLU A 13 -0.40 -32.00 -11.63
N LYS A 14 0.79 -32.56 -11.37
CA LYS A 14 1.96 -31.86 -10.83
C LYS A 14 2.71 -31.03 -11.87
N ALA A 15 2.48 -31.25 -13.16
CA ALA A 15 3.10 -30.50 -14.26
C ALA A 15 2.36 -29.20 -14.62
N ALA A 16 1.20 -28.93 -14.01
CA ALA A 16 0.55 -27.63 -14.15
C ALA A 16 1.48 -26.55 -13.58
N PRO A 17 1.91 -25.54 -14.38
CA PRO A 17 2.72 -24.46 -13.86
C PRO A 17 1.89 -23.73 -12.81
N LYS A 18 2.27 -23.88 -11.52
CA LYS A 18 1.71 -23.09 -10.43
C LYS A 18 1.70 -21.63 -10.91
N PRO A 19 0.56 -20.91 -10.84
CA PRO A 19 0.49 -19.55 -11.36
C PRO A 19 1.61 -18.74 -10.71
N LYS A 20 2.61 -18.35 -11.52
CA LYS A 20 3.77 -17.60 -11.05
C LYS A 20 3.22 -16.35 -10.37
N ARG A 21 3.31 -16.27 -9.04
CA ARG A 21 2.91 -15.06 -8.31
C ARG A 21 3.70 -13.90 -8.90
N LYS A 22 3.02 -12.98 -9.58
CA LYS A 22 3.64 -11.80 -10.18
C LYS A 22 4.39 -11.05 -9.06
N TRP A 23 5.64 -10.65 -9.31
CA TRP A 23 6.55 -10.04 -8.33
C TRP A 23 5.96 -8.81 -7.60
N TYR A 24 5.02 -8.12 -8.25
CA TYR A 24 4.28 -6.98 -7.71
C TYR A 24 3.25 -7.33 -6.62
N HIS A 25 2.91 -8.61 -6.43
CA HIS A 25 1.95 -9.08 -5.43
C HIS A 25 2.61 -9.68 -4.18
N THR A 26 3.94 -9.62 -4.07
CA THR A 26 4.64 -10.07 -2.87
C THR A 26 4.53 -9.00 -1.78
N ASN A 27 4.17 -9.40 -0.56
CA ASN A 27 3.94 -8.51 0.59
C ASN A 27 5.11 -7.55 0.84
N HIS A 28 6.34 -8.01 0.65
CA HIS A 28 7.54 -7.17 0.80
C HIS A 28 7.59 -6.03 -0.21
N SER A 29 7.26 -6.27 -1.48
CA SER A 29 7.24 -5.23 -2.51
C SER A 29 6.22 -4.13 -2.18
N ILE A 30 5.08 -4.49 -1.57
CA ILE A 30 4.05 -3.53 -1.16
C ILE A 30 4.52 -2.68 0.01
N VAL A 31 5.20 -3.28 1.00
CA VAL A 31 5.79 -2.54 2.13
C VAL A 31 6.87 -1.58 1.64
N PHE A 32 7.74 -2.03 0.74
CA PHE A 32 8.75 -1.16 0.11
C PHE A 32 8.13 -0.03 -0.70
N LEU A 33 7.09 -0.33 -1.50
CA LEU A 33 6.38 0.68 -2.28
C LEU A 33 5.69 1.72 -1.38
N PHE A 34 5.13 1.29 -0.25
CA PHE A 34 4.53 2.17 0.74
C PHE A 34 5.57 3.08 1.40
N LEU A 35 6.76 2.53 1.71
CA LEU A 35 7.86 3.29 2.27
C LEU A 35 8.44 4.32 1.28
N LEU A 36 8.45 3.99 -0.02
CA LEU A 36 9.07 4.80 -1.08
C LEU A 36 8.12 5.82 -1.72
N ILE A 37 6.86 5.43 -1.97
CA ILE A 37 5.87 6.23 -2.73
C ILE A 37 4.82 6.82 -1.78
N GLY A 38 4.77 6.36 -0.53
CA GLY A 38 3.84 6.86 0.47
C GLY A 38 2.37 6.53 0.14
N PRO A 39 1.42 7.47 0.31
CA PRO A 39 -0.03 7.23 0.25
C PRO A 39 -0.53 6.71 -1.10
N PHE A 40 0.27 6.84 -2.16
CA PHE A 40 -0.09 6.36 -3.51
C PHE A 40 0.06 4.85 -3.71
N ALA A 41 0.55 4.10 -2.71
CA ALA A 41 0.54 2.64 -2.76
C ALA A 41 -0.87 2.03 -2.55
N LEU A 42 -1.84 2.80 -2.00
CA LEU A 42 -3.23 2.36 -1.77
C LEU A 42 -3.95 1.83 -3.03
N PRO A 43 -3.97 2.54 -4.18
CA PRO A 43 -4.63 2.04 -5.39
C PRO A 43 -4.02 0.72 -5.88
N MET A 44 -2.72 0.49 -5.64
CA MET A 44 -2.04 -0.73 -6.06
C MET A 44 -2.39 -1.94 -5.17
N VAL A 45 -2.67 -1.73 -3.88
CA VAL A 45 -3.24 -2.77 -2.99
C VAL A 45 -4.64 -3.18 -3.46
N TRP A 46 -5.42 -2.25 -4.01
CA TRP A 46 -6.77 -2.53 -4.48
C TRP A 46 -6.82 -3.38 -5.76
N SER A 47 -5.75 -3.38 -6.56
CA SER A 47 -5.63 -4.18 -7.79
C SER A 47 -5.32 -5.67 -7.53
N ASN A 48 -4.97 -6.06 -6.29
CA ASN A 48 -4.70 -7.46 -5.97
C ASN A 48 -5.97 -8.21 -5.54
N PRO A 49 -6.51 -9.17 -6.32
CA PRO A 49 -7.71 -9.94 -5.98
C PRO A 49 -7.52 -10.89 -4.79
N HIS A 50 -6.29 -11.06 -4.29
CA HIS A 50 -5.95 -11.99 -3.21
C HIS A 50 -5.81 -11.34 -1.83
N TYR A 51 -6.01 -10.01 -1.72
CA TYR A 51 -5.90 -9.30 -0.44
C TYR A 51 -7.24 -9.31 0.31
N LYS A 52 -7.22 -9.83 1.55
CA LYS A 52 -8.37 -9.87 2.45
C LYS A 52 -8.89 -8.44 2.70
N ILE A 53 -10.21 -8.28 2.80
CA ILE A 53 -10.86 -6.98 3.07
C ILE A 53 -10.27 -6.27 4.31
N THR A 54 -9.81 -7.04 5.30
CA THR A 54 -9.17 -6.53 6.52
C THR A 54 -7.92 -5.69 6.25
N THR A 55 -7.04 -6.08 5.32
CA THR A 55 -5.82 -5.31 5.05
C THR A 55 -6.12 -3.99 4.35
N LYS A 56 -7.18 -3.95 3.52
CA LYS A 56 -7.67 -2.69 2.92
C LYS A 56 -8.11 -1.69 3.99
N TRP A 57 -8.85 -2.15 5.01
CA TRP A 57 -9.30 -1.28 6.11
C TRP A 57 -8.14 -0.77 6.96
N ILE A 58 -7.20 -1.64 7.33
CA ILE A 58 -6.03 -1.25 8.12
C ILE A 58 -5.23 -0.16 7.40
N THR A 59 -4.99 -0.31 6.09
CA THR A 59 -4.24 0.70 5.33
C THR A 59 -4.96 2.04 5.23
N THR A 60 -6.28 2.04 5.07
CA THR A 60 -7.07 3.28 5.02
C THR A 60 -7.06 3.99 6.37
N ILE A 61 -7.27 3.27 7.46
CA ILE A 61 -7.25 3.83 8.82
C ILE A 61 -5.86 4.40 9.13
N LEU A 62 -4.80 3.65 8.84
CA LEU A 62 -3.42 4.09 9.05
C LEU A 62 -3.12 5.40 8.30
N MET A 63 -3.55 5.50 7.04
CA MET A 63 -3.38 6.72 6.24
C MET A 63 -4.18 7.90 6.78
N LEU A 64 -5.41 7.67 7.24
CA LEU A 64 -6.21 8.71 7.88
C LEU A 64 -5.51 9.25 9.12
N SER A 65 -4.96 8.37 9.96
CA SER A 65 -4.22 8.74 11.17
C SER A 65 -2.97 9.55 10.85
N ILE A 66 -2.18 9.14 9.85
CA ILE A 66 -0.99 9.89 9.42
C ILE A 66 -1.38 11.28 8.90
N THR A 67 -2.44 11.36 8.09
CA THR A 67 -2.91 12.63 7.54
C THR A 67 -3.39 13.58 8.64
N MET A 68 -4.15 13.07 9.61
CA MET A 68 -4.57 13.84 10.79
C MET A 68 -3.37 14.40 11.55
N LEU A 69 -2.37 13.58 11.84
CA LEU A 69 -1.15 14.02 12.53
C LEU A 69 -0.40 15.08 11.74
N ALA A 70 -0.25 14.90 10.42
CA ALA A 70 0.41 15.87 9.56
C ALA A 70 -0.31 17.23 9.57
N VAL A 71 -1.65 17.23 9.54
CA VAL A 71 -2.45 18.46 9.61
C VAL A 71 -2.26 19.17 10.95
N ILE A 72 -2.28 18.44 12.07
CA ILE A 72 -2.07 19.02 13.41
C ILE A 72 -0.69 19.68 13.49
N LEU A 73 0.36 18.97 13.09
CA LEU A 73 1.73 19.51 13.06
C LEU A 73 1.85 20.73 12.13
N CYS A 74 1.18 20.70 10.99
CA CYS A 74 1.19 21.81 10.05
C CYS A 74 0.53 23.05 10.65
N ILE A 75 -0.59 22.89 11.38
CA ILE A 75 -1.25 24.00 12.08
C ILE A 75 -0.34 24.59 13.16
N GLU A 76 0.33 23.75 13.95
CA GLU A 76 1.29 24.22 14.97
C GLU A 76 2.46 24.98 14.34
N LEU A 77 3.03 24.46 13.26
CA LEU A 77 4.08 25.12 12.50
C LEU A 77 3.65 26.49 11.97
N VAL A 78 2.46 26.58 11.37
CA VAL A 78 1.92 27.84 10.85
C VAL A 78 1.67 28.85 11.97
N LYS A 79 1.12 28.43 13.11
CA LYS A 79 0.91 29.31 14.27
C LYS A 79 2.24 29.89 14.76
N MET A 80 3.24 29.03 14.96
CA MET A 80 4.58 29.47 15.35
C MET A 80 5.15 30.47 14.34
N LEU A 81 5.00 30.21 13.04
CA LEU A 81 5.48 31.12 11.99
C LEU A 81 4.80 32.49 12.05
N ILE A 82 3.48 32.52 12.22
CA ILE A 82 2.69 33.75 12.29
C ILE A 82 3.08 34.56 13.53
N GLU A 83 3.22 33.91 14.69
CA GLU A 83 3.67 34.57 15.92
C GLU A 83 5.05 35.22 15.76
N GLN A 84 5.98 34.53 15.09
CA GLN A 84 7.31 35.08 14.79
C GLN A 84 7.23 36.31 13.87
N ILE A 85 6.41 36.24 12.81
CA ILE A 85 6.21 37.37 11.88
C ILE A 85 5.56 38.56 12.60
N GLN A 86 4.56 38.34 13.45
CA GLN A 86 3.90 39.40 14.21
C GLN A 86 4.83 40.07 15.22
N ASN A 87 5.70 39.29 15.88
CA ASN A 87 6.69 39.85 16.80
C ASN A 87 7.72 40.72 16.07
N LEU A 88 8.13 40.32 14.86
CA LEU A 88 9.01 41.13 14.00
C LEU A 88 8.32 42.40 13.50
N SER A 89 7.04 42.32 13.09
CA SER A 89 6.31 43.50 12.61
C SER A 89 6.05 44.53 13.72
N LYS A 90 6.03 44.09 14.99
CA LYS A 90 5.80 44.97 16.14
C LYS A 90 7.06 45.74 16.57
N MET A 91 8.22 45.38 16.01
CA MET A 91 9.52 45.97 16.32
C MET A 91 9.99 46.99 15.26
N MET A 92 9.25 47.13 14.15
CA MET A 92 9.46 48.12 13.09
C MET A 92 8.42 49.23 13.20
#